data_AF-A0A4D7DKH4-F1
#
_entry.id   AF-A0A4D7DKH4-F1
#
_cell.length_a   1.000
_cell.length_b   1.000
_cell.length_c   1.000
_cell.angle_alpha   90.00
_cell.angle_beta   90.00
_cell.angle_gamma   90.00
#
_symmetry.space_group_name_H-M   'P 1'
#
loop_
_entity.id
_entity.type
_entity.pdbx_description
1 polymer ?
#
loop_
_entity_poly.entity_id
_entity_poly.type
_entity_poly.pdbx_seq_one_letter_code
_entity_poly.pdbx_strand_id
1 'polypeptide(L)'
;MSGFRCQVCGRRKALRKDGTVVHHCARGPRCPGSGYPPIEHDDARLIAYAAAIERAFRKACEAVRRLEEQRANRIDPALIIRRGLLAGQSVRIGRRLRRHRDWPERYRRSIARQMERHGYAWADPPPVYLVERGEAL
;
A
#
# COMPACT_ATOMS: atom_id res chain seq x y z
N MET A 1 -27.21 40.95 -24.87
CA MET A 1 -25.81 40.64 -24.51
C MET A 1 -25.26 41.81 -23.69
N SER A 2 -25.06 41.62 -22.38
CA SER A 2 -24.50 42.63 -21.49
C SER A 2 -23.04 42.91 -21.88
N GLY A 3 -22.75 44.14 -22.32
CA GLY A 3 -21.40 44.53 -22.74
C GLY A 3 -20.52 44.86 -21.53
N PHE A 4 -19.59 43.97 -21.16
CA PHE A 4 -18.52 44.25 -20.21
C PHE A 4 -17.57 45.32 -20.78
N ARG A 5 -16.97 46.20 -19.96
CA ARG A 5 -15.92 47.14 -20.42
C ARG A 5 -14.56 46.65 -19.99
N CYS A 6 -13.64 46.43 -20.94
CA CYS A 6 -12.24 46.14 -20.61
C CYS A 6 -11.66 47.27 -19.77
N GLN A 7 -11.23 46.99 -18.54
CA GLN A 7 -10.75 48.03 -17.62
C GLN A 7 -9.39 48.62 -18.01
N VAL A 8 -8.60 47.91 -18.82
CA VAL A 8 -7.31 48.43 -19.32
C VAL A 8 -7.52 49.50 -20.40
N CYS A 9 -8.54 49.36 -21.27
CA CYS A 9 -8.75 50.27 -22.39
C CYS A 9 -10.12 50.98 -22.42
N GLY A 10 -10.99 50.73 -21.44
CA GLY A 10 -12.34 51.28 -21.30
C GLY A 10 -13.38 50.83 -22.35
N ARG A 11 -12.98 50.05 -23.36
CA ARG A 11 -13.85 49.65 -24.48
C ARG A 11 -14.80 48.53 -24.09
N ARG A 12 -16.04 48.56 -24.59
CA ARG A 12 -16.99 47.44 -24.46
C ARG A 12 -16.46 46.19 -25.19
N LYS A 13 -16.48 45.05 -24.53
CA LYS A 13 -16.00 43.74 -24.98
C LYS A 13 -16.90 42.63 -24.45
N ALA A 14 -16.99 41.55 -25.23
CA ALA A 14 -17.61 40.32 -24.79
C ALA A 14 -16.64 39.50 -23.93
N LEU A 15 -17.21 38.67 -23.05
CA LEU A 15 -16.47 37.65 -22.30
C LEU A 15 -16.59 36.30 -23.04
N ARG A 16 -15.54 35.50 -22.96
CA ARG A 16 -15.53 34.09 -23.40
C ARG A 16 -16.25 33.21 -22.37
N LYS A 17 -16.52 31.95 -22.74
CA LYS A 17 -17.16 30.95 -21.85
C LYS A 17 -16.39 30.68 -20.56
N ASP A 18 -15.07 30.82 -20.60
CA ASP A 18 -14.15 30.69 -19.46
C ASP A 18 -14.06 31.96 -18.60
N GLY A 19 -14.85 33.00 -18.92
CA GLY A 19 -14.86 34.28 -18.21
C GLY A 19 -13.75 35.26 -18.60
N THR A 20 -12.91 34.95 -19.59
CA THR A 20 -11.83 35.85 -20.05
C THR A 20 -12.30 36.88 -21.07
N VAL A 21 -11.65 38.04 -21.12
CA VAL A 21 -11.96 39.10 -22.12
C VAL A 21 -11.50 38.66 -23.50
N VAL A 22 -12.38 38.74 -24.50
CA VAL A 22 -12.05 38.45 -25.90
C VAL A 22 -10.86 39.30 -26.37
N HIS A 23 -9.98 38.69 -27.16
CA HIS A 23 -8.81 39.38 -27.69
C HIS A 23 -9.19 40.64 -28.47
N HIS A 24 -8.53 41.74 -28.14
CA HIS A 24 -8.76 43.02 -28.80
C HIS A 24 -7.51 43.91 -28.76
N CYS A 25 -7.46 44.85 -29.69
CA CYS A 25 -6.43 45.88 -29.73
C CYS A 25 -6.97 47.23 -29.23
N ALA A 26 -6.09 48.02 -28.63
CA ALA A 26 -6.38 49.37 -28.18
C ALA A 26 -5.25 50.31 -28.62
N ARG A 27 -5.55 51.19 -29.58
CA ARG A 27 -4.59 52.17 -30.16
C ARG A 27 -3.29 51.54 -30.71
N GLY A 28 -3.40 50.40 -31.39
CA GLY A 28 -2.27 49.72 -32.02
C GLY A 28 -2.11 48.29 -31.52
N PRO A 29 -1.11 47.98 -30.66
CA PRO A 29 -0.84 46.63 -30.20
C PRO A 29 -2.00 46.00 -29.42
N ARG A 30 -1.88 44.69 -29.17
CA ARG A 30 -2.87 43.93 -28.40
C ARG A 30 -3.02 44.54 -27.00
N CYS A 31 -4.28 44.78 -26.60
CA CYS A 31 -4.58 45.34 -25.29
C CYS A 31 -4.11 44.37 -24.20
N PRO A 32 -3.39 44.83 -23.15
CA PRO A 32 -2.92 43.97 -22.06
C PRO A 32 -4.03 43.22 -21.35
N GLY A 33 -5.25 43.77 -21.32
CA GLY A 33 -6.43 43.10 -20.76
C GLY A 33 -7.01 41.97 -21.64
N SER A 34 -6.41 41.66 -22.79
CA SER A 34 -6.91 40.65 -23.73
C SER A 34 -6.50 39.23 -23.35
N GLY A 35 -7.49 38.37 -23.10
CA GLY A 35 -7.27 36.98 -22.71
C GLY A 35 -7.05 36.79 -21.21
N TYR A 36 -7.21 37.84 -20.42
CA TYR A 36 -7.25 37.76 -18.97
C TYR A 36 -8.70 37.92 -18.48
N PRO A 37 -9.05 37.35 -17.31
CA PRO A 37 -10.32 37.64 -16.68
C PRO A 37 -10.45 39.14 -16.39
N PRO A 38 -11.66 39.69 -16.45
CA PRO A 38 -11.91 41.06 -16.04
C PRO A 38 -11.48 41.22 -14.57
N ILE A 39 -10.85 42.34 -14.23
CA ILE A 39 -10.61 42.69 -12.83
C ILE A 39 -12.01 42.89 -12.25
N GLU A 40 -12.43 42.04 -11.33
CA GLU A 40 -13.82 42.09 -10.83
C GLU A 40 -14.07 43.46 -10.19
N HIS A 41 -15.15 44.15 -10.58
CA HIS A 41 -15.56 45.41 -9.96
C HIS A 41 -16.28 45.20 -8.63
N ASP A 42 -16.58 43.95 -8.29
CA ASP A 42 -17.42 43.59 -7.15
C ASP A 42 -16.63 42.68 -6.21
N ASP A 43 -16.25 43.24 -5.06
CA ASP A 43 -15.52 42.58 -3.99
C ASP A 43 -16.21 41.28 -3.53
N ALA A 44 -17.54 41.17 -3.68
CA ALA A 44 -18.28 39.98 -3.30
C ALA A 44 -17.82 38.72 -4.05
N ARG A 45 -17.46 38.85 -5.33
CA ARG A 45 -17.00 37.71 -6.14
C ARG A 45 -15.57 37.31 -5.78
N LEU A 46 -14.69 38.29 -5.51
CA LEU A 46 -13.33 38.04 -5.01
C LEU A 46 -13.36 37.33 -3.65
N ILE A 47 -14.22 37.78 -2.73
CA ILE A 47 -14.41 37.16 -1.42
C ILE A 47 -14.90 35.71 -1.57
N ALA A 48 -15.89 35.47 -2.44
CA ALA A 48 -16.42 34.13 -2.68
C ALA A 48 -15.35 33.19 -3.30
N TYR A 49 -14.54 33.71 -4.22
CA TYR A 49 -13.46 32.97 -4.86
C TYR A 49 -12.33 32.63 -3.86
N ALA A 50 -11.90 33.59 -3.04
CA ALA A 50 -10.92 33.36 -1.98
C ALA A 50 -11.41 32.29 -0.99
N ALA A 51 -12.66 32.37 -0.54
CA ALA A 51 -13.26 31.37 0.34
C ALA A 51 -13.36 29.97 -0.31
N ALA A 52 -13.55 29.90 -1.64
CA ALA A 52 -13.53 28.62 -2.36
C ALA A 52 -12.12 28.01 -2.38
N ILE A 53 -11.08 28.82 -2.63
CA ILE A 53 -9.68 28.39 -2.59
C ILE A 53 -9.30 27.91 -1.20
N GLU A 54 -9.63 28.66 -0.14
CA GLU A 54 -9.31 28.25 1.23
C GLU A 54 -9.95 26.90 1.60
N ARG A 55 -11.21 26.68 1.19
CA ARG A 55 -11.89 25.38 1.40
C ARG A 55 -11.19 24.25 0.65
N ALA A 56 -10.79 24.48 -0.60
CA ALA A 56 -10.06 23.48 -1.38
C ALA A 56 -8.69 23.16 -0.74
N PHE A 57 -7.98 24.18 -0.26
CA PHE A 57 -6.70 24.02 0.43
C PHE A 57 -6.85 23.21 1.73
N ARG A 58 -7.83 23.54 2.58
CA ARG A 58 -8.09 22.78 3.81
C ARG A 58 -8.38 21.30 3.53
N LYS A 59 -9.22 21.02 2.52
CA LYS A 59 -9.49 19.64 2.09
C LYS A 59 -8.23 18.90 1.62
N ALA A 60 -7.35 19.58 0.88
CA ALA A 60 -6.09 18.99 0.44
C ALA A 60 -5.19 18.65 1.62
N CYS A 61 -5.05 19.56 2.60
CA CYS A 61 -4.28 19.33 3.82
C CYS A 61 -4.82 18.14 4.64
N GLU A 62 -6.15 18.04 4.79
CA GLU A 62 -6.78 16.89 5.47
C GLU A 62 -6.51 15.56 4.74
N ALA A 63 -6.55 15.57 3.40
CA ALA A 63 -6.25 14.38 2.60
C ALA A 63 -4.79 13.93 2.77
N VAL A 64 -3.84 14.88 2.77
CA VAL A 64 -2.42 14.58 3.01
C VAL A 64 -2.22 13.99 4.39
N ARG A 65 -2.81 14.58 5.44
CA ARG A 65 -2.72 14.03 6.81
C ARG A 65 -3.22 12.59 6.90
N ARG A 66 -4.35 12.28 6.28
CA ARG A 66 -4.88 10.89 6.23
C ARG A 66 -3.90 9.93 5.55
N LEU A 67 -3.25 10.35 4.47
CA LEU A 67 -2.25 9.53 3.77
C LEU A 67 -0.99 9.32 4.64
N GLU A 68 -0.57 10.35 5.37
CA GLU A 68 0.54 10.25 6.32
C GLU A 68 0.24 9.28 7.47
N GLU A 69 -0.97 9.35 8.05
CA GLU A 69 -1.44 8.41 9.08
C GLU A 69 -1.52 6.98 8.57
N GLN A 70 -2.02 6.77 7.34
CA GLN A 70 -2.05 5.47 6.70
C GLN A 70 -0.65 4.93 6.43
N ARG A 71 0.30 5.80 6.03
CA ARG A 71 1.70 5.43 5.81
C ARG A 71 2.39 5.06 7.12
N ALA A 72 2.15 5.81 8.20
CA ALA A 72 2.71 5.52 9.51
C ALA A 72 2.29 4.14 10.03
N ASN A 73 1.06 3.72 9.70
CA ASN A 73 0.52 2.41 10.07
C ASN A 73 0.68 1.34 8.97
N ARG A 74 1.40 1.64 7.89
CA ARG A 74 1.61 0.69 6.80
C ARG A 74 2.68 -0.33 7.20
N ILE A 75 2.25 -1.53 7.52
CA ILE A 75 3.14 -2.69 7.59
C ILE A 75 3.39 -3.16 6.15
N ASP A 76 4.67 -3.26 5.77
CA ASP A 76 5.05 -3.83 4.48
C ASP A 76 4.48 -5.27 4.37
N PRO A 77 3.68 -5.59 3.34
CA PRO A 77 3.15 -6.94 3.13
C PRO A 77 4.25 -8.01 3.11
N ALA A 78 5.46 -7.69 2.66
CA ALA A 78 6.60 -8.60 2.69
C ALA A 78 6.98 -9.02 4.12
N LEU A 79 6.83 -8.13 5.11
CA LEU A 79 7.08 -8.44 6.52
C LEU A 79 6.00 -9.38 7.08
N ILE A 80 4.74 -9.21 6.68
CA ILE A 80 3.64 -10.11 7.08
C ILE A 80 3.91 -11.53 6.55
N ILE A 81 4.27 -11.64 5.28
CA ILE A 81 4.60 -12.92 4.63
C ILE A 81 5.82 -13.56 5.32
N ARG A 82 6.91 -12.79 5.52
CA ARG A 82 8.13 -13.28 6.14
C ARG A 82 7.89 -13.76 7.58
N ARG A 83 7.06 -13.04 8.35
CA ARG A 83 6.63 -13.47 9.69
C ARG A 83 5.89 -14.81 9.65
N GLY A 84 4.97 -14.98 8.71
CA GLY A 84 4.23 -16.24 8.52
C GLY A 84 5.16 -17.41 8.19
N LEU A 85 6.11 -17.21 7.27
CA LEU A 85 7.10 -18.23 6.90
C LEU A 85 7.98 -18.64 8.10
N LEU A 86 8.48 -17.67 8.86
CA LEU A 86 9.30 -17.93 10.05
C LEU A 86 8.50 -18.65 11.15
N ALA A 87 7.22 -18.32 11.34
CA ALA A 87 6.35 -19.03 12.27
C ALA A 87 6.12 -20.50 11.83
N GLY A 88 5.96 -20.76 10.54
CA GLY A 88 5.87 -22.13 10.02
C GLY A 88 7.15 -22.94 10.25
N GLN A 89 8.31 -22.32 9.99
CA GLN A 89 9.62 -22.94 10.23
C GLN A 89 9.85 -23.23 11.71
N SER A 90 9.50 -22.29 12.60
CA SER A 90 9.69 -22.47 14.05
C SER A 90 8.85 -23.63 14.59
N VAL A 91 7.61 -23.81 14.11
CA VAL A 91 6.77 -24.96 14.47
C VAL A 91 7.42 -26.28 14.01
N ARG A 92 7.95 -26.33 12.77
CA ARG A 92 8.59 -27.54 12.23
C ARG A 92 9.84 -27.90 13.03
N ILE A 93 10.69 -26.93 13.34
CA ILE A 93 11.89 -27.11 14.15
C ILE A 93 11.51 -27.54 15.57
N GLY A 94 10.52 -26.90 16.19
CA GLY A 94 10.04 -27.25 17.52
C GLY A 94 9.54 -28.70 17.61
N ARG A 95 8.79 -29.18 16.59
CA ARG A 95 8.36 -30.58 16.51
C ARG A 95 9.55 -31.55 16.38
N ARG A 96 10.58 -31.18 15.63
CA ARG A 96 11.79 -32.00 15.46
C ARG A 96 12.59 -32.07 16.77
N LEU A 97 12.78 -30.93 17.44
CA LEU A 97 13.46 -30.86 18.73
C LEU A 97 12.74 -31.68 19.80
N ARG A 98 11.40 -31.61 19.88
CA ARG A 98 10.60 -32.47 20.78
C ARG A 98 10.83 -33.95 20.48
N ARG A 99 10.77 -34.35 19.20
CA ARG A 99 11.03 -35.76 18.81
C ARG A 99 12.42 -36.26 19.21
N HIS A 100 13.44 -35.41 19.17
CA HIS A 100 14.78 -35.76 19.64
C HIS A 100 14.86 -35.81 21.17
N ARG A 101 14.24 -34.86 21.89
CA ARG A 101 14.20 -34.87 23.36
C ARG A 101 13.47 -36.09 23.90
N ASP A 102 12.35 -36.46 23.28
CA ASP A 102 11.51 -37.57 23.72
C ASP A 102 12.00 -38.93 23.17
N TRP A 103 13.11 -38.95 22.42
CA TRP A 103 13.66 -40.17 21.82
C TRP A 103 14.03 -41.25 22.85
N PRO A 104 14.79 -40.95 23.93
CA PRO A 104 15.21 -41.98 24.89
C PRO A 104 14.00 -42.65 25.56
N GLU A 105 12.98 -41.85 25.85
CA GLU A 105 11.77 -42.31 26.51
C GLU A 105 10.89 -43.14 25.56
N ARG A 106 10.75 -42.71 24.30
CA ARG A 106 10.10 -43.51 23.25
C ARG A 106 10.81 -44.84 22.99
N TYR A 107 12.13 -44.82 22.99
CA TYR A 107 12.96 -46.01 22.85
C TYR A 107 12.66 -47.02 23.97
N ARG A 108 12.69 -46.58 25.24
CA ARG A 108 12.34 -47.42 26.40
C ARG A 108 10.92 -47.98 26.33
N ARG A 109 9.94 -47.17 25.91
CA ARG A 109 8.53 -47.58 25.90
C ARG A 109 8.16 -48.55 24.79
N SER A 110 8.74 -48.45 23.61
CA SER A 110 8.25 -49.22 22.45
C SER A 110 9.33 -50.08 21.84
N ILE A 111 10.50 -49.51 21.60
CA ILE A 111 11.56 -50.18 20.84
C ILE A 111 12.25 -51.23 21.71
N ALA A 112 12.61 -50.89 22.95
CA ALA A 112 13.24 -51.83 23.89
C ALA A 112 12.32 -53.03 24.20
N ARG A 113 11.02 -52.78 24.43
CA ARG A 113 10.03 -53.86 24.65
C ARG A 113 9.82 -54.74 23.42
N GLN A 114 9.87 -54.16 22.23
CA GLN A 114 9.77 -54.92 20.98
C GLN A 114 11.03 -55.77 20.73
N MET A 115 12.21 -55.22 21.01
CA MET A 115 13.49 -55.95 20.95
C MET A 115 13.54 -57.10 21.93
N GLU A 116 13.09 -56.89 23.17
CA GLU A 116 12.98 -57.96 24.19
C GLU A 116 12.01 -59.06 23.75
N ARG A 117 10.87 -58.69 23.16
CA ARG A 117 9.88 -59.65 22.68
C ARG A 117 10.34 -60.48 21.47
N HIS A 118 11.18 -59.90 20.60
CA HIS A 118 11.60 -60.53 19.35
C HIS A 118 13.08 -60.97 19.33
N GLY A 119 13.82 -60.75 20.41
CA GLY A 119 15.16 -61.30 20.63
C GLY A 119 16.29 -60.68 19.80
N TYR A 120 16.10 -59.51 19.18
CA TYR A 120 17.16 -58.82 18.43
C TYR A 120 17.69 -57.57 19.16
N ALA A 121 19.02 -57.47 19.35
CA ALA A 121 19.68 -56.26 19.80
C ALA A 121 20.01 -55.34 18.62
N TRP A 122 20.14 -54.01 18.80
CA TRP A 122 20.53 -53.09 17.71
C TRP A 122 21.97 -53.33 17.20
N ALA A 123 22.76 -54.11 17.94
CA ALA A 123 24.06 -54.61 17.52
C ALA A 123 23.95 -55.86 16.62
N ASP A 124 22.81 -56.55 16.63
CA ASP A 124 22.52 -57.64 15.74
C ASP A 124 21.85 -57.10 14.47
N PRO A 125 22.28 -57.53 13.27
CA PRO A 125 21.63 -57.12 12.04
C PRO A 125 20.14 -57.51 12.10
N PRO A 126 19.21 -56.64 11.67
CA PRO A 126 17.79 -56.95 11.68
C PRO A 126 17.52 -58.26 10.91
N PRO A 127 16.50 -59.04 11.32
CA PRO A 127 16.15 -60.29 10.64
C PRO A 127 16.03 -60.13 9.13
N VAL A 128 16.64 -61.05 8.37
CA VAL A 128 16.85 -60.96 6.91
C VAL A 128 15.56 -60.63 6.13
N TYR A 129 14.41 -61.14 6.57
CA TYR A 129 13.10 -60.89 5.93
C TYR A 129 12.63 -59.41 5.98
N LEU A 130 13.22 -58.57 6.84
CA LEU A 130 12.96 -57.12 6.87
C LEU A 130 13.86 -56.34 5.91
N VAL A 131 15.05 -56.86 5.60
CA VAL A 131 16.03 -56.24 4.70
C VAL A 131 15.68 -56.52 3.24
N GLU A 132 15.09 -57.68 2.95
CA GLU A 132 14.67 -58.11 1.60
C GLU A 132 13.57 -57.24 0.96
N ARG A 133 12.93 -56.31 1.69
CA ARG A 133 11.97 -55.35 1.10
C ARG A 133 12.62 -54.15 0.39
N GLY A 134 13.95 -54.02 0.44
CA GLY A 134 14.70 -52.91 -0.17
C GLY A 134 15.28 -53.16 -1.56
N GLU A 135 15.27 -54.41 -2.05
CA GLU A 135 15.96 -54.80 -3.30
C GLU A 135 15.04 -55.56 -4.28
N ALA A 136 13.75 -55.20 -4.34
CA ALA A 136 12.89 -55.58 -5.45
C ALA A 136 12.60 -54.33 -6.30
N LEU A 137 13.35 -54.20 -7.39
CA LEU A 137 12.97 -53.47 -8.60
C LEU A 137 11.64 -54.03 -9.15
#